data_AF-A0A9D2MCA7-F1
#
_entry.id   AF-A0A9D2MCA7-F1
#
_cell.length_a   1.000
_cell.length_b   1.000
_cell.length_c   1.000
_cell.angle_alpha   90.00
_cell.angle_beta   90.00
_cell.angle_gamma   90.00
#
_symmetry.space_group_name_H-M   'P 1'
#
loop_
_entity.id
_entity.type
_entity.pdbx_description
1 polymer ?
#
loop_
_entity_poly.entity_id
_entity_poly.type
_entity_poly.pdbx_seq_one_letter_code
_entity_poly.pdbx_strand_id
1 'polypeptide(L)'
;MANLTRADGTLTLAGNWAQEDIALLNPVVKSWALHDYGLSADGPFSVERREVSFFGDGAWDFYGVLENLPEWTEDWIEHPKPGTEQPLNRETYEALIRVMAEKELSISVVFTEECEGMSQEEREEEHRGAFHGEVEVDGEERFYSLWYGDLDDEDDDDCDGEDEDEEDE
;
A
#
# COMPACT_ATOMS: atom_id res chain seq x y z
N MET A 1 11.26 -16.99 15.50
CA MET A 1 11.09 -17.44 14.10
C MET A 1 10.08 -16.48 13.53
N ALA A 2 10.38 -15.81 12.41
CA ALA A 2 9.36 -15.04 11.72
C ALA A 2 8.32 -16.02 11.19
N ASN A 3 7.05 -15.75 11.47
CA ASN A 3 5.98 -16.43 10.77
C ASN A 3 5.92 -15.80 9.38
N LEU A 4 6.08 -16.63 8.34
CA LEU A 4 5.92 -16.16 6.97
C LEU A 4 4.43 -16.13 6.67
N THR A 5 3.97 -15.00 6.18
CA THR A 5 2.59 -14.85 5.74
C THR A 5 2.53 -14.73 4.24
N ARG A 6 1.39 -15.12 3.69
CA ARG A 6 1.08 -15.02 2.27
C ARG A 6 -0.20 -14.25 2.09
N ALA A 7 -0.20 -13.29 1.20
CA ALA A 7 -1.38 -12.56 0.84
C ALA A 7 -1.71 -12.79 -0.63
N ASP A 8 -3.00 -13.01 -0.89
CA ASP A 8 -3.56 -13.01 -2.22
C ASP A 8 -4.63 -11.93 -2.26
N GLY A 9 -4.61 -11.12 -3.31
CA GLY A 9 -5.48 -9.97 -3.34
C GLY A 9 -5.58 -9.31 -4.70
N THR A 10 -6.18 -8.12 -4.70
CA THR A 10 -6.43 -7.32 -5.88
C THR A 10 -5.98 -5.88 -5.65
N LEU A 11 -5.29 -5.32 -6.63
CA LEU A 11 -5.00 -3.90 -6.74
C LEU A 11 -5.97 -3.25 -7.73
N THR A 12 -6.62 -2.17 -7.33
CA THR A 12 -7.59 -1.44 -8.15
C THR A 12 -7.22 0.03 -8.26
N LEU A 13 -7.19 0.56 -9.48
CA LEU A 13 -6.94 1.99 -9.71
C LEU A 13 -8.22 2.80 -9.46
N ALA A 14 -8.25 3.56 -8.37
CA ALA A 14 -9.34 4.49 -8.05
C ALA A 14 -9.04 5.92 -8.57
N GLY A 15 -10.06 6.62 -9.07
CA GLY A 15 -9.92 7.95 -9.70
C GLY A 15 -9.96 7.93 -11.23
N ASN A 16 -9.46 8.96 -11.90
CA ASN A 16 -9.45 9.05 -13.37
C ASN A 16 -8.02 8.93 -13.94
N TRP A 17 -7.47 7.72 -13.86
CA TRP A 17 -6.12 7.42 -14.34
C TRP A 17 -6.02 7.53 -15.87
N ALA A 18 -5.17 8.44 -16.35
CA ALA A 18 -4.82 8.53 -17.77
C ALA A 18 -3.68 7.56 -18.12
N GLN A 19 -3.50 7.31 -19.42
CA GLN A 19 -2.44 6.43 -19.92
C GLN A 19 -1.03 6.87 -19.50
N GLU A 20 -0.80 8.19 -19.38
CA GLU A 20 0.46 8.78 -18.92
C GLU A 20 0.70 8.55 -17.42
N ASP A 21 -0.35 8.64 -16.61
CA ASP A 21 -0.30 8.37 -15.16
C ASP A 21 0.02 6.89 -14.90
N ILE A 22 -0.60 6.00 -15.67
CA ILE A 22 -0.36 4.55 -15.61
C ILE A 22 1.07 4.20 -16.06
N ALA A 23 1.66 4.98 -16.97
CA ALA A 23 3.05 4.78 -17.39
C ALA A 23 4.04 5.11 -16.26
N LEU A 24 3.69 6.04 -15.36
CA LEU A 24 4.46 6.32 -14.13
C LEU A 24 4.24 5.24 -13.07
N LEU A 25 3.02 4.72 -12.96
CA LEU A 25 2.64 3.72 -11.96
C LEU A 25 3.31 2.36 -12.17
N ASN A 26 3.27 1.83 -13.39
CA ASN A 26 3.70 0.45 -13.66
C ASN A 26 5.16 0.15 -13.24
N PRO A 27 6.14 1.05 -13.44
CA PRO A 27 7.49 0.87 -12.90
C PRO A 27 7.54 0.76 -11.37
N VAL A 28 6.71 1.53 -10.65
CA VAL A 28 6.66 1.54 -9.18
C VAL A 28 6.05 0.25 -8.64
N VAL A 29 4.92 -0.18 -9.19
CA VAL A 29 4.30 -1.46 -8.80
C VAL A 29 5.25 -2.63 -9.11
N LYS A 30 6.00 -2.56 -10.20
CA LYS A 30 6.99 -3.57 -10.54
C LYS A 30 8.15 -3.63 -9.54
N SER A 31 8.55 -2.50 -8.94
CA SER A 31 9.60 -2.51 -7.91
C SER A 31 9.17 -3.17 -6.60
N TRP A 32 7.88 -3.15 -6.27
CA TRP A 32 7.37 -3.79 -5.04
C TRP A 32 7.59 -5.32 -5.00
N ALA A 33 7.81 -5.95 -6.15
CA ALA A 33 8.13 -7.37 -6.26
C ALA A 33 9.61 -7.71 -6.03
N LEU A 34 10.50 -6.71 -5.88
CA LEU A 34 11.96 -6.90 -5.83
C LEU A 34 12.53 -7.00 -4.41
N HIS A 35 11.68 -6.83 -3.41
CA HIS A 35 12.00 -6.93 -2.00
C HIS A 35 11.90 -8.38 -1.51
N ASP A 36 12.57 -8.70 -0.41
CA ASP A 36 12.57 -10.07 0.13
C ASP A 36 11.17 -10.47 0.69
N TYR A 37 10.38 -9.44 1.03
CA TYR A 37 8.94 -9.44 1.30
C TYR A 37 8.35 -8.32 0.46
N GLY A 38 7.17 -8.49 -0.13
CA GLY A 38 6.67 -7.51 -1.08
C GLY A 38 5.44 -7.97 -1.82
N LEU A 39 5.09 -7.21 -2.86
CA LEU A 39 3.88 -7.40 -3.64
C LEU A 39 4.23 -7.60 -5.11
N SER A 40 3.76 -8.70 -5.69
CA SER A 40 3.88 -9.00 -7.11
C SER A 40 2.52 -8.99 -7.80
N ALA A 41 2.26 -7.96 -8.61
CA ALA A 41 1.07 -7.85 -9.43
C ALA A 41 1.10 -8.79 -10.66
N ASP A 42 -0.06 -9.34 -11.04
CA ASP A 42 -0.26 -10.16 -12.24
C ASP A 42 -0.31 -9.32 -13.52
N GLY A 43 0.83 -8.73 -13.85
CA GLY A 43 1.02 -7.91 -15.03
C GLY A 43 0.67 -6.43 -14.83
N PRO A 44 0.86 -5.62 -15.89
CA PRO A 44 0.75 -4.18 -15.80
C PRO A 44 -0.70 -3.70 -15.84
N PHE A 45 -0.93 -2.53 -15.28
CA PHE A 45 -2.15 -1.75 -15.46
C PHE A 45 -2.23 -1.14 -16.85
N SER A 46 -3.46 -0.92 -17.31
CA SER A 46 -3.79 -0.10 -18.47
C SER A 46 -5.11 0.62 -18.25
N VAL A 47 -5.47 1.55 -19.14
CA VAL A 47 -6.78 2.22 -19.09
C VAL A 47 -7.94 1.21 -19.19
N GLU A 48 -7.72 0.10 -19.90
CA GLU A 48 -8.69 -1.00 -20.05
C GLU A 48 -8.62 -2.02 -18.91
N ARG A 49 -7.45 -2.18 -18.28
CA ARG A 49 -7.19 -3.10 -17.16
C ARG A 49 -6.77 -2.31 -15.93
N ARG A 50 -7.78 -1.83 -15.20
CA ARG A 50 -7.62 -1.01 -13.99
C ARG A 50 -7.60 -1.83 -12.71
N GLU A 51 -7.74 -3.14 -12.84
CA GLU A 51 -7.75 -4.10 -11.75
C GLU A 51 -6.79 -5.24 -12.10
N VAL A 52 -5.91 -5.59 -11.18
CA VAL A 52 -4.97 -6.71 -11.32
C VAL A 52 -4.91 -7.48 -10.01
N SER A 53 -4.88 -8.81 -10.09
CA SER A 53 -4.58 -9.65 -8.93
C SER A 53 -3.12 -9.51 -8.53
N PHE A 54 -2.79 -9.80 -7.28
CA PHE A 54 -1.42 -9.86 -6.80
C PHE A 54 -1.22 -11.02 -5.85
N PHE A 55 0.04 -11.40 -5.69
CA PHE A 55 0.53 -12.26 -4.62
C PHE A 55 1.56 -11.49 -3.80
N GLY A 56 1.55 -11.65 -2.48
CA GLY A 56 2.48 -11.02 -1.58
C GLY A 56 2.98 -11.94 -0.48
N ASP A 57 4.17 -11.65 0.03
CA ASP A 57 4.78 -12.35 1.16
C ASP A 57 5.12 -11.34 2.25
N GLY A 58 4.84 -11.68 3.51
CA GLY A 58 5.11 -10.88 4.70
C GLY A 58 6.01 -11.55 5.72
N ALA A 59 6.73 -10.74 6.48
CA ALA A 59 7.36 -11.17 7.73
C ALA A 59 6.43 -10.77 8.86
N TRP A 60 5.84 -11.76 9.53
CA TRP A 60 4.83 -11.62 10.60
C TRP A 60 3.42 -11.31 10.11
N ASP A 61 3.26 -10.33 9.23
CA ASP A 61 2.01 -9.97 8.57
C ASP A 61 2.29 -9.25 7.24
N PHE A 62 1.30 -9.22 6.36
CA PHE A 62 1.36 -8.56 5.06
C PHE A 62 0.96 -7.09 5.15
N TYR A 63 0.14 -6.71 6.13
CA TYR A 63 -0.25 -5.33 6.36
C TYR A 63 0.98 -4.43 6.59
N GLY A 64 1.90 -4.84 7.47
CA GLY A 64 3.15 -4.15 7.72
C GLY A 64 4.07 -4.08 6.50
N VAL A 65 3.97 -5.02 5.56
CA VAL A 65 4.66 -4.89 4.26
C VAL A 65 4.11 -3.69 3.49
N LEU A 66 2.78 -3.55 3.41
CA LEU A 66 2.13 -2.45 2.68
C LEU A 66 2.46 -1.09 3.29
N GLU A 67 2.48 -0.97 4.63
CA GLU A 67 2.88 0.26 5.32
C GLU A 67 4.33 0.67 5.03
N ASN A 68 5.23 -0.30 4.88
CA ASN A 68 6.65 -0.04 4.67
C ASN A 68 7.05 0.05 3.18
N LEU A 69 6.18 -0.35 2.25
CA LEU A 69 6.47 -0.29 0.81
C LEU A 69 6.92 1.10 0.31
N PRO A 70 6.34 2.23 0.76
CA PRO A 70 6.83 3.56 0.39
C PRO A 70 8.29 3.79 0.77
N GLU A 71 8.67 3.52 2.02
CA GLU A 71 10.05 3.69 2.52
C GLU A 71 11.01 2.76 1.77
N TRP A 72 10.63 1.50 1.58
CA TRP A 72 11.45 0.53 0.86
C TRP A 72 11.62 0.90 -0.62
N THR A 73 10.61 1.52 -1.23
CA THR A 73 10.70 2.01 -2.60
C THR A 73 11.73 3.14 -2.70
N GLU A 74 11.78 4.04 -1.72
CA GLU A 74 12.80 5.10 -1.66
C GLU A 74 14.21 4.53 -1.47
N ASP A 75 14.40 3.62 -0.52
CA ASP A 75 15.68 2.94 -0.30
C ASP A 75 16.13 2.22 -1.58
N TRP A 76 15.22 1.56 -2.30
CA TRP A 76 15.52 0.90 -3.57
C TRP A 76 16.01 1.85 -4.66
N ILE A 77 15.44 3.05 -4.73
CA ILE A 77 15.87 4.08 -5.68
C ILE A 77 17.30 4.55 -5.38
N GLU A 78 17.66 4.69 -4.10
CA GLU A 78 18.99 5.12 -3.67
C GLU A 78 20.03 4.00 -3.73
N HIS A 79 19.60 2.79 -3.43
CA HIS A 79 20.44 1.60 -3.24
C HIS A 79 19.90 0.39 -4.02
N PRO A 80 19.83 0.47 -5.36
CA PRO A 80 19.25 -0.60 -6.16
C PRO A 80 20.08 -1.89 -6.05
N LYS A 81 19.42 -3.05 -5.92
CA LYS A 81 20.15 -4.34 -5.89
C LYS A 81 20.94 -4.53 -7.20
N PRO A 82 22.22 -4.94 -7.12
CA PRO A 82 23.04 -5.22 -8.29
C PRO A 82 22.41 -6.24 -9.23
N GLY A 83 22.37 -5.96 -10.54
CA GLY A 83 21.84 -6.87 -11.55
C GLY A 83 20.35 -6.69 -11.90
N THR A 84 19.67 -5.70 -11.31
CA THR A 84 18.30 -5.34 -11.69
C THR A 84 18.30 -4.61 -13.03
N GLU A 85 17.61 -5.15 -14.04
CA GLU A 85 17.67 -4.63 -15.42
C GLU A 85 17.06 -3.23 -15.62
N GLN A 86 16.25 -2.72 -14.68
CA GLN A 86 15.67 -1.37 -14.71
C GLN A 86 15.41 -0.86 -13.27
N PRO A 87 16.35 -0.13 -12.63
CA PRO A 87 16.06 0.50 -11.36
C PRO A 87 15.01 1.60 -11.58
N LEU A 88 13.97 1.60 -10.73
CA LEU A 88 13.06 2.74 -10.60
C LEU A 88 13.92 3.98 -10.32
N ASN A 89 13.62 5.10 -11.00
CA ASN A 89 14.32 6.35 -10.76
C ASN A 89 13.46 7.32 -9.96
N ARG A 90 14.13 8.22 -9.23
CA ARG A 90 13.50 9.21 -8.35
C ARG A 90 12.50 10.11 -9.08
N GLU A 91 12.83 10.55 -10.30
CA GLU A 91 11.95 11.42 -11.10
C GLU A 91 10.60 10.75 -11.43
N THR A 92 10.61 9.46 -11.75
CA THR A 92 9.38 8.69 -12.06
C THR A 92 8.52 8.51 -10.81
N TYR A 93 9.16 8.19 -9.67
CA TYR A 93 8.47 7.98 -8.40
C TYR A 93 7.83 9.29 -7.88
N GLU A 94 8.59 10.38 -7.84
CA GLU A 94 8.08 11.69 -7.41
C GLU A 94 6.99 12.23 -8.35
N ALA A 95 7.12 12.00 -9.67
CA ALA A 95 6.08 12.36 -10.63
C ALA A 95 4.79 11.57 -10.41
N LEU A 96 4.87 10.28 -10.08
CA LEU A 96 3.69 9.46 -9.75
C LEU A 96 2.98 10.04 -8.52
N ILE A 97 3.71 10.24 -7.42
CA ILE A 97 3.13 10.72 -6.16
C ILE A 97 2.46 12.07 -6.36
N ARG A 98 3.14 12.98 -7.07
CA ARG A 98 2.57 14.29 -7.40
C ARG A 98 1.28 14.19 -8.21
N VAL A 99 1.25 13.33 -9.22
CA VAL A 99 0.06 13.10 -10.04
C VAL A 99 -1.07 12.51 -9.20
N MET A 100 -0.76 11.58 -8.29
CA MET A 100 -1.73 11.01 -7.37
C MET A 100 -2.32 12.07 -6.44
N ALA A 101 -1.48 12.93 -5.86
CA ALA A 101 -1.91 14.03 -5.00
C ALA A 101 -2.75 15.09 -5.76
N GLU A 102 -2.29 15.53 -6.93
CA GLU A 102 -2.96 16.61 -7.70
C GLU A 102 -4.28 16.18 -8.34
N LYS A 103 -4.41 14.90 -8.70
CA LYS A 103 -5.60 14.34 -9.37
C LYS A 103 -6.47 13.47 -8.46
N GLU A 104 -6.18 13.42 -7.16
CA GLU A 104 -6.89 12.60 -6.17
C GLU A 104 -6.97 11.12 -6.61
N LEU A 105 -5.85 10.57 -7.09
CA LEU A 105 -5.77 9.17 -7.52
C LEU A 105 -5.25 8.31 -6.38
N SER A 106 -5.78 7.08 -6.30
CA SER A 106 -5.33 6.09 -5.33
C SER A 106 -5.26 4.69 -5.94
N ILE A 107 -4.54 3.81 -5.25
CA ILE A 107 -4.46 2.38 -5.58
C ILE A 107 -5.07 1.65 -4.39
N SER A 108 -6.31 1.17 -4.55
CA SER A 108 -6.98 0.37 -3.53
C SER A 108 -6.39 -1.04 -3.52
N VAL A 109 -6.20 -1.57 -2.31
CA VAL A 109 -5.70 -2.91 -2.05
C VAL A 109 -6.79 -3.65 -1.28
N VAL A 110 -7.15 -4.83 -1.76
CA VAL A 110 -8.04 -5.74 -1.05
C VAL A 110 -7.37 -7.10 -1.03
N PHE A 111 -7.22 -7.72 0.13
CA PHE A 111 -6.49 -8.98 0.24
C PHE A 111 -6.99 -9.85 1.40
N THR A 112 -6.68 -11.13 1.30
CA THR A 112 -6.79 -12.09 2.40
C THR A 112 -5.40 -12.60 2.74
N GLU A 113 -5.15 -12.87 4.01
CA GLU A 113 -3.86 -13.36 4.48
C GLU A 113 -3.94 -14.82 4.96
N GLU A 114 -2.86 -15.57 4.71
CA GLU A 114 -2.64 -16.91 5.23
C GLU A 114 -1.32 -16.97 5.99
N CYS A 115 -1.40 -17.38 7.26
CA CYS A 115 -0.26 -17.72 8.09
C CYS A 115 -0.43 -19.09 8.75
N GLU A 116 0.69 -19.78 9.04
CA GLU A 116 0.68 -21.01 9.83
C GLU A 116 0.11 -20.73 11.23
N GLY A 117 -0.96 -21.44 11.60
CA GLY A 117 -1.62 -21.31 12.90
C GLY A 117 -2.90 -20.48 12.90
N MET A 118 -3.24 -19.80 11.80
CA MET A 118 -4.53 -19.13 11.65
C MET A 118 -5.68 -20.12 11.49
N SER A 119 -6.82 -19.77 12.07
CA SER A 119 -8.11 -20.42 11.86
C SER A 119 -8.61 -20.17 10.43
N GLN A 120 -9.65 -20.90 10.03
CA GLN A 120 -10.27 -20.68 8.72
C GLN A 120 -10.95 -19.30 8.63
N GLU A 121 -11.51 -18.81 9.74
CA GLU A 121 -12.19 -17.52 9.80
C GLU A 121 -11.20 -16.36 9.58
N GLU A 122 -10.07 -16.37 10.27
CA GLU A 122 -8.97 -15.39 10.09
C GLU A 122 -8.41 -15.39 8.66
N ARG A 123 -8.41 -16.54 7.98
CA ARG A 123 -7.93 -16.65 6.59
C ARG A 123 -8.93 -16.14 5.55
N GLU A 124 -10.19 -16.06 5.92
CA GLU A 124 -11.28 -15.55 5.09
C GLU A 124 -11.57 -14.06 5.38
N GLU A 125 -10.91 -13.50 6.39
CA GLU A 125 -10.94 -12.08 6.72
C GLU A 125 -10.32 -11.28 5.56
N GLU A 126 -11.11 -10.34 5.05
CA GLU A 126 -10.74 -9.49 3.94
C GLU A 126 -10.25 -8.17 4.51
N HIS A 127 -8.99 -7.85 4.20
CA HIS A 127 -8.35 -6.60 4.55
C HIS A 127 -8.42 -5.60 3.40
N ARG A 128 -8.57 -4.32 3.72
CA ARG A 128 -8.76 -3.23 2.76
C ARG A 128 -7.89 -2.04 3.13
N GLY A 129 -7.20 -1.52 2.13
CA GLY A 129 -6.50 -0.25 2.29
C GLY A 129 -6.28 0.44 0.96
N ALA A 130 -5.54 1.53 0.97
CA ALA A 130 -5.21 2.23 -0.24
C ALA A 130 -3.89 2.99 -0.15
N PHE A 131 -3.16 3.03 -1.27
CA PHE A 131 -2.04 3.93 -1.45
C PHE A 131 -2.51 5.27 -1.98
N HIS A 132 -2.07 6.34 -1.32
CA HIS A 132 -2.37 7.72 -1.66
C HIS A 132 -1.10 8.53 -1.85
N GLY A 133 -1.13 9.46 -2.80
CA GLY A 133 -0.12 10.52 -2.87
C GLY A 133 -0.55 11.68 -1.99
N GLU A 134 0.34 12.11 -1.12
CA GLU A 134 0.13 13.27 -0.26
C GLU A 134 1.05 14.42 -0.66
N VAL A 135 0.62 15.64 -0.34
CA VAL A 135 1.43 16.83 -0.49
C VAL A 135 1.42 17.64 0.80
N GLU A 136 2.59 17.72 1.43
CA GLU A 136 2.81 18.65 2.54
C GLU A 136 3.36 19.97 1.99
N VAL A 137 2.84 21.08 2.49
CA VAL A 137 3.26 22.43 2.07
C VAL A 137 3.87 23.15 3.27
N ASP A 138 5.18 23.40 3.22
CA ASP A 138 5.88 24.25 4.19
C ASP A 138 6.36 25.54 3.49
N GLY A 139 5.62 26.63 3.72
CA GLY A 139 5.87 27.91 3.05
C GLY A 139 5.64 27.84 1.53
N GLU A 140 6.73 27.93 0.76
CA GLU A 140 6.71 27.82 -0.71
C GLU A 140 7.15 26.43 -1.20
N GLU A 141 7.66 25.57 -0.30
CA GLU A 141 8.13 24.24 -0.62
C GLU A 141 6.98 23.23 -0.55
N ARG A 142 7.01 22.23 -1.44
CA ARG A 142 6.05 21.12 -1.49
C ARG A 142 6.80 19.81 -1.38
N PHE A 143 6.41 18.99 -0.41
CA PHE A 143 6.93 17.66 -0.18
C PHE A 143 5.88 16.65 -0.60
N TYR A 144 6.27 15.63 -1.36
CA TYR A 144 5.37 14.60 -1.87
C TYR A 144 5.77 13.26 -1.27
N SER A 145 4.81 12.57 -0.66
CA SER A 145 5.00 11.25 -0.07
C SER A 145 3.90 10.29 -0.52
N LEU A 146 4.26 9.00 -0.64
CA LEU A 146 3.29 7.92 -0.79
C LEU A 146 3.01 7.36 0.60
N TRP A 147 1.74 7.16 0.94
CA TRP A 147 1.33 6.54 2.20
C TRP A 147 0.27 5.47 1.93
N TYR A 148 0.25 4.44 2.79
CA TYR A 148 -0.76 3.38 2.80
C TYR A 148 -1.65 3.53 4.03
N GLY A 149 -2.96 3.67 3.81
CA GLY A 149 -3.95 3.72 4.88
C GLY A 149 -4.77 2.45 4.94
N ASP A 150 -4.94 1.91 6.15
CA ASP A 150 -6.00 0.94 6.45
C ASP A 150 -7.37 1.59 6.29
N LEU A 151 -8.31 0.83 5.74
CA LEU A 151 -9.72 1.21 5.64
C LEU A 151 -10.62 0.32 6.50
N ASP A 152 -10.06 -0.68 7.20
CA ASP A 152 -10.80 -1.52 8.14
C ASP A 152 -10.86 -0.92 9.56
N ASP A 153 -10.13 0.17 9.83
CA ASP A 153 -10.20 1.00 11.05
C ASP A 153 -11.48 1.90 11.09
N GLU A 154 -12.65 1.35 10.76
CA GLU A 154 -13.93 1.97 11.14
C GLU A 154 -14.23 1.64 12.61
N ASP A 155 -13.90 2.59 13.49
CA ASP A 155 -14.38 2.73 14.87
C ASP A 155 -13.96 1.65 15.90
N ASP A 156 -12.69 1.66 16.33
CA ASP A 156 -12.42 1.51 17.77
C ASP A 156 -12.84 2.82 18.45
N ASP A 157 -14.15 2.99 18.65
CA ASP A 157 -14.68 3.86 19.70
C ASP A 157 -13.93 3.49 20.98
N ASP A 158 -13.10 4.41 21.47
CA ASP A 158 -12.52 4.38 22.80
C ASP A 158 -13.62 3.94 23.77
N CYS A 159 -13.53 2.71 24.28
CA CYS A 159 -14.24 2.28 25.47
C CYS A 159 -13.64 2.99 26.69
N ASP A 160 -13.56 4.32 26.66
CA ASP A 160 -13.52 5.15 27.85
C ASP A 160 -14.94 5.15 28.42
N GLY A 161 -15.26 4.05 29.11
CA GLY A 161 -16.34 4.03 30.07
C GLY A 161 -16.06 5.08 31.14
N GLU A 162 -16.54 6.30 30.93
CA GLU A 162 -16.79 7.23 32.01
C GLU A 162 -17.87 6.58 32.89
N ASP A 163 -17.42 5.88 33.93
CA ASP A 163 -18.23 5.52 35.09
C ASP A 163 -18.79 6.83 35.67
N GLU A 164 -19.98 7.24 35.23
CA GLU A 164 -20.74 8.28 35.92
C GLU A 164 -21.23 7.71 37.25
N ASP A 165 -20.72 8.32 38.32
CA ASP A 165 -21.06 8.08 39.72
C ASP A 165 -22.59 8.02 39.95
N GLU A 166 -23.12 6.86 40.31
CA GLU A 166 -24.40 6.78 41.04
C GLU A 166 -24.15 7.15 42.51
N GLU A 167 -24.31 8.44 42.82
CA GLU A 167 -24.58 8.89 44.19
C GLU A 167 -25.98 8.42 44.61
N ASP A 168 -26.05 7.32 45.36
CA ASP A 168 -27.26 6.92 46.09
C ASP A 168 -27.38 7.76 47.39
N GLU A 169 -28.47 8.54 47.47
CA GLU A 169 -29.02 9.17 48.68
C GLU A 169 -29.72 8.17 49.64
#